data_AF-A0A3E0KEA8-F1
#
_entry.id   AF-A0A3E0KEA8-F1
#
_cell.length_a   1.000
_cell.length_b   1.000
_cell.length_c   1.000
_cell.angle_alpha   90.00
_cell.angle_beta   90.00
_cell.angle_gamma   90.00
#
_symmetry.space_group_name_H-M   'P 1'
#
loop_
_entity.id
_entity.type
_entity.pdbx_description
1 polymer ?
#
loop_
_entity_poly.entity_id
_entity_poly.type
_entity_poly.pdbx_seq_one_letter_code
_entity_poly.pdbx_strand_id
1 'polypeptide(L)'
;MIYHIAATADWERAKEAGEYRADSLETQGFIHCSGRDQVVRVANALFRGVSNLTLLRIDPAKLTSPVVYENTSGGAEPYPHVYGPINLEAVVQVYPFQPGPEGNFDQYRIVLALSEFDCIETRRLLLRPYRSSDATRIQKLAGHREVAKTVSALPHPYEDGMAEAWIDVALDGLVKGRRLHLAVVVKPEFVHETATPEDLAEVGDDGLFIGSIGLEINHLANSAEVGYWIGYPYWNRGYATEAAAALVKYGFEALGLNRIQACHMEHNPASGRVLQKIGMTYEGTLRQATFRFGEYHDLLMYSILRSEYEERLRNETSYAVPRSRDEQPEHA
;
A
#
# COMPACT_ATOMS: atom_id res chain seq x y z
N MET A 1 -7.56 7.36 -15.13
CA MET A 1 -8.89 6.87 -14.72
C MET A 1 -9.68 8.03 -14.12
N ILE A 2 -11.00 8.05 -14.28
CA ILE A 2 -11.93 8.96 -13.58
C ILE A 2 -12.98 8.14 -12.82
N TYR A 3 -13.65 8.76 -11.85
CA TYR A 3 -14.54 8.07 -10.94
C TYR A 3 -15.92 8.73 -10.86
N HIS A 4 -16.98 7.94 -10.87
CA HIS A 4 -18.35 8.42 -10.67
C HIS A 4 -19.04 7.67 -9.53
N ILE A 5 -19.71 8.41 -8.64
CA ILE A 5 -20.53 7.86 -7.57
C ILE A 5 -21.96 7.78 -8.07
N ALA A 6 -22.49 6.57 -8.20
CA ALA A 6 -23.86 6.30 -8.62
C ALA A 6 -24.65 5.63 -7.49
N ALA A 7 -25.97 5.78 -7.46
CA ALA A 7 -26.79 4.87 -6.68
C ALA A 7 -26.67 3.46 -7.26
N THR A 8 -26.56 2.44 -6.41
CA THR A 8 -26.41 1.04 -6.85
C THR A 8 -27.56 0.65 -7.78
N ALA A 9 -28.80 1.05 -7.48
CA ALA A 9 -29.96 0.76 -8.31
C ALA A 9 -29.86 1.38 -9.72
N ASP A 10 -29.23 2.55 -9.87
CA ASP A 10 -29.09 3.22 -11.17
C ASP A 10 -28.06 2.52 -12.03
N TRP A 11 -26.97 2.06 -11.40
CA TRP A 11 -25.99 1.21 -12.06
C TRP A 11 -26.58 -0.12 -12.53
N GLU A 12 -27.41 -0.78 -11.71
CA GLU A 12 -28.08 -2.02 -12.11
C GLU A 12 -28.99 -1.81 -13.33
N ARG A 13 -29.78 -0.72 -13.37
CA ARG A 13 -30.59 -0.37 -14.54
C ARG A 13 -29.74 -0.06 -15.78
N ALA A 14 -28.59 0.59 -15.61
CA ALA A 14 -27.68 0.89 -16.71
C ALA A 14 -27.12 -0.37 -17.37
N LYS A 15 -26.85 -1.44 -16.61
CA LYS A 15 -26.40 -2.72 -17.17
C LYS A 15 -27.46 -3.36 -18.09
N GLU A 16 -28.74 -3.18 -17.77
CA GLU A 16 -29.84 -3.66 -18.62
C GLU A 16 -30.06 -2.76 -19.84
N ALA A 17 -29.89 -1.44 -19.67
CA ALA A 17 -30.08 -0.45 -20.73
C ALA A 17 -28.90 -0.37 -21.74
N GLY A 18 -27.72 -0.85 -21.36
CA GLY A 18 -26.50 -0.80 -22.20
C GLY A 18 -25.70 0.49 -22.07
N GLU A 19 -26.19 1.48 -21.31
CA GLU A 19 -25.48 2.73 -21.00
C GLU A 19 -25.91 3.28 -19.65
N TYR A 20 -25.01 4.00 -18.98
CA TYR A 20 -25.30 4.70 -17.73
C TYR A 20 -25.65 6.17 -17.98
N ARG A 21 -26.75 6.62 -17.36
CA ARG A 21 -27.21 8.00 -17.35
C ARG A 21 -27.43 8.43 -15.89
N ALA A 22 -27.08 9.68 -15.59
CA ALA A 22 -27.35 10.32 -14.30
C ALA A 22 -28.29 11.51 -14.49
N ASP A 23 -29.04 11.86 -13.45
CA ASP A 23 -29.96 13.02 -13.44
C ASP A 23 -29.25 14.35 -13.78
N SER A 24 -27.96 14.46 -13.44
CA SER A 24 -27.13 15.62 -13.80
C SER A 24 -26.94 15.79 -15.31
N LEU A 25 -26.98 14.70 -16.08
CA LEU A 25 -26.93 14.79 -17.54
C LEU A 25 -28.15 15.50 -18.11
N GLU A 26 -29.34 15.29 -17.53
CA GLU A 26 -30.58 15.94 -17.97
C GLU A 26 -30.70 17.37 -17.43
N THR A 27 -30.26 17.59 -16.18
CA THR A 27 -30.44 18.88 -15.50
C THR A 27 -29.31 19.88 -15.73
N GLN A 28 -28.09 19.42 -15.99
CA GLN A 28 -26.89 20.25 -16.14
C GLN A 28 -26.16 20.02 -17.47
N GLY A 29 -26.48 18.94 -18.20
CA GLY A 29 -25.88 18.62 -19.50
C GLY A 29 -24.62 17.74 -19.42
N PHE A 30 -24.20 17.32 -18.22
CA PHE A 30 -23.04 16.45 -18.03
C PHE A 30 -23.11 15.62 -16.74
N ILE A 31 -22.35 14.53 -16.69
CA ILE A 31 -22.19 13.67 -15.51
C ILE A 31 -20.94 14.10 -14.73
N HIS A 32 -21.10 14.40 -13.43
CA HIS A 32 -19.98 14.73 -12.55
C HIS A 32 -19.11 13.50 -12.30
N CYS A 33 -17.81 13.64 -12.55
CA CYS A 33 -16.81 12.66 -12.16
C CYS A 33 -15.77 13.32 -11.25
N SER A 34 -14.89 12.50 -10.69
CA SER A 34 -13.80 12.91 -9.82
C SER A 34 -12.51 12.22 -10.25
N GLY A 35 -11.39 12.89 -10.04
CA GLY A 35 -10.09 12.23 -9.99
C GLY A 35 -9.96 11.37 -8.73
N ARG A 36 -8.93 10.52 -8.70
CA ARG A 36 -8.66 9.60 -7.58
C ARG A 36 -8.54 10.34 -6.25
N ASP A 37 -7.79 11.45 -6.23
CA ASP A 37 -7.52 12.20 -4.99
C ASP A 37 -8.70 13.11 -4.59
N GLN A 38 -9.72 13.23 -5.45
CA GLN A 38 -10.91 14.04 -5.25
C GLN A 38 -12.10 13.23 -4.71
N VAL A 39 -12.25 11.97 -5.15
CA VAL A 39 -13.50 11.20 -4.99
C VAL A 39 -13.93 11.01 -3.53
N VAL A 40 -13.00 10.71 -2.63
CA VAL A 40 -13.33 10.54 -1.20
C VAL A 40 -13.74 11.87 -0.56
N ARG A 41 -13.07 12.96 -0.92
CA ARG A 41 -13.41 14.31 -0.45
C ARG A 41 -14.81 14.71 -0.91
N VAL A 42 -15.14 14.43 -2.18
CA VAL A 42 -16.48 14.64 -2.74
C VAL A 42 -17.52 13.77 -2.06
N ALA A 43 -17.23 12.48 -1.84
CA ALA A 43 -18.11 11.56 -1.13
C ALA A 43 -18.44 12.03 0.29
N ASN A 44 -17.41 12.44 1.05
CA ASN A 44 -17.58 12.96 2.40
C ASN A 44 -18.35 14.30 2.44
N ALA A 45 -18.27 15.11 1.38
CA ALA A 45 -18.97 16.39 1.30
C ALA A 45 -20.45 16.24 0.89
N LEU A 46 -20.74 15.35 -0.07
CA LEU A 46 -22.05 15.30 -0.74
C LEU A 46 -22.87 14.04 -0.38
N PHE A 47 -22.23 12.96 0.01
CA PHE A 47 -22.84 11.63 0.18
C PHE A 47 -22.69 11.08 1.60
N ARG A 48 -22.29 11.91 2.57
CA ARG A 48 -22.04 11.46 3.95
C ARG A 48 -23.26 10.74 4.54
N GLY A 49 -23.07 9.52 5.01
CA GLY A 49 -24.12 8.68 5.58
C GLY A 49 -25.08 8.04 4.56
N VAL A 50 -24.90 8.30 3.26
CA VAL A 50 -25.70 7.69 2.20
C VAL A 50 -25.14 6.31 1.86
N SER A 51 -25.94 5.26 2.02
CA SER A 51 -25.60 3.88 1.67
C SER A 51 -26.15 3.48 0.30
N ASN A 52 -25.89 2.24 -0.13
CA ASN A 52 -26.30 1.72 -1.44
C ASN A 52 -25.76 2.56 -2.61
N LEU A 53 -24.51 3.00 -2.49
CA LEU A 53 -23.78 3.63 -3.58
C LEU A 53 -22.80 2.62 -4.20
N THR A 54 -22.49 2.90 -5.45
CA THR A 54 -21.53 2.18 -6.25
C THR A 54 -20.54 3.20 -6.83
N LEU A 55 -19.25 2.87 -6.76
CA LEU A 55 -18.21 3.68 -7.38
C LEU A 55 -17.80 3.05 -8.71
N LEU A 56 -18.02 3.80 -9.79
CA LEU A 56 -17.63 3.42 -11.14
C LEU A 56 -16.24 3.97 -11.42
N ARG A 57 -15.28 3.09 -11.74
CA ARG A 57 -13.96 3.47 -12.27
C ARG A 57 -14.03 3.42 -13.78
N ILE A 58 -13.82 4.56 -14.40
CA ILE A 58 -14.04 4.79 -15.83
C ILE A 58 -12.69 5.06 -16.49
N ASP A 59 -12.46 4.39 -17.61
CA ASP A 59 -11.34 4.65 -18.52
C ASP A 59 -11.77 5.68 -19.58
N PRO A 60 -11.27 6.93 -19.51
CA PRO A 60 -11.66 7.97 -20.45
C PRO A 60 -11.31 7.63 -21.91
N ALA A 61 -10.32 6.77 -22.16
CA ALA A 61 -9.94 6.36 -23.51
C ALA A 61 -10.97 5.44 -24.18
N LYS A 62 -11.89 4.85 -23.40
CA LYS A 62 -12.95 3.96 -23.87
C LYS A 62 -14.33 4.63 -23.92
N LEU A 63 -14.43 5.87 -23.46
CA LEU A 63 -15.68 6.62 -23.50
C LEU A 63 -16.03 7.02 -24.93
N THR A 64 -17.29 6.82 -25.29
CA THR A 64 -17.87 7.37 -26.52
C THR A 64 -18.26 8.84 -26.36
N SER A 65 -18.56 9.27 -25.12
CA SER A 65 -18.90 10.64 -24.77
C SER A 65 -17.66 11.47 -24.43
N PRO A 66 -17.62 12.77 -24.79
CA PRO A 66 -16.47 13.63 -24.50
C PRO A 66 -16.30 13.88 -23.00
N VAL A 67 -15.04 13.94 -22.55
CA VAL A 67 -14.66 14.30 -21.18
C VAL A 67 -13.96 15.66 -21.17
N VAL A 68 -14.41 16.55 -20.31
CA VAL A 68 -13.80 17.88 -20.13
C VAL A 68 -13.38 18.05 -18.67
N TYR A 69 -12.15 18.51 -18.45
CA TYR A 69 -11.65 18.88 -17.12
C TYR A 69 -11.84 20.36 -16.92
N GLU A 70 -12.77 20.73 -16.04
CA GLU A 70 -13.16 22.12 -15.87
C GLU A 70 -13.67 22.41 -14.46
N ASN A 71 -13.78 23.68 -14.15
CA ASN A 71 -14.18 24.15 -12.84
C ASN A 71 -15.52 24.88 -12.93
N THR A 72 -16.60 24.10 -12.88
CA THR A 72 -17.98 24.62 -12.95
C THR A 72 -18.46 25.17 -11.61
N SER A 73 -17.74 24.91 -10.51
CA SER A 73 -18.14 25.21 -9.12
C SER A 73 -17.32 26.32 -8.46
N GLY A 74 -16.38 26.96 -9.18
CA GLY A 74 -15.55 28.06 -8.66
C GLY A 74 -14.42 27.65 -7.70
N GLY A 75 -14.00 26.38 -7.70
CA GLY A 75 -12.86 25.87 -6.93
C GLY A 75 -11.49 26.29 -7.51
N ALA A 76 -10.39 25.76 -6.99
CA ALA A 76 -9.06 25.96 -7.59
C ALA A 76 -8.67 24.83 -8.56
N GLU A 77 -9.33 23.67 -8.44
CA GLU A 77 -8.96 22.42 -9.10
C GLU A 77 -10.05 22.02 -10.12
N PRO A 78 -9.69 21.62 -11.35
CA PRO A 78 -10.67 21.13 -12.32
C PRO A 78 -11.18 19.73 -11.96
N TYR A 79 -12.45 19.48 -12.27
CA TYR A 79 -13.09 18.17 -12.15
C TYR A 79 -13.43 17.63 -13.53
N PRO A 80 -13.35 16.30 -13.75
CA PRO A 80 -13.79 15.69 -15.00
C PRO A 80 -15.32 15.68 -15.08
N HIS A 81 -15.86 16.11 -16.21
CA HIS A 81 -17.27 16.01 -16.56
C HIS A 81 -17.43 15.22 -17.85
N VAL A 82 -18.39 14.27 -17.89
CA VAL A 82 -18.71 13.49 -19.09
C VAL A 82 -19.95 14.09 -19.74
N TYR A 83 -19.81 14.60 -20.96
CA TYR A 83 -20.86 15.29 -21.72
C TYR A 83 -21.66 14.31 -22.58
N GLY A 84 -22.33 13.37 -21.91
CA GLY A 84 -23.14 12.31 -22.54
C GLY A 84 -23.29 11.10 -21.62
N PRO A 85 -23.99 10.04 -22.07
CA PRO A 85 -24.06 8.79 -21.34
C PRO A 85 -22.68 8.13 -21.22
N ILE A 86 -22.48 7.31 -20.19
CA ILE A 86 -21.28 6.49 -20.01
C ILE A 86 -21.58 5.09 -20.57
N ASN A 87 -20.90 4.69 -21.64
CA ASN A 87 -21.02 3.33 -22.18
C ASN A 87 -20.36 2.31 -21.25
N LEU A 88 -20.93 1.10 -21.17
CA LEU A 88 -20.52 0.08 -20.19
C LEU A 88 -19.06 -0.35 -20.35
N GLU A 89 -18.53 -0.38 -21.58
CA GLU A 89 -17.14 -0.78 -21.85
C GLU A 89 -16.11 0.19 -21.27
N ALA A 90 -16.52 1.45 -21.04
CA ALA A 90 -15.68 2.44 -20.39
C ALA A 90 -15.59 2.22 -18.87
N VAL A 91 -16.56 1.52 -18.27
CA VAL A 91 -16.53 1.17 -16.84
C VAL A 91 -15.66 -0.07 -16.63
N VAL A 92 -14.39 0.17 -16.31
CA VAL A 92 -13.38 -0.90 -16.16
C VAL A 92 -13.43 -1.58 -14.80
N GLN A 93 -14.02 -0.94 -13.79
CA GLN A 93 -14.19 -1.54 -12.46
C GLN A 93 -15.37 -0.91 -11.73
N VAL A 94 -16.02 -1.71 -10.90
CA VAL A 94 -17.19 -1.32 -10.09
C VAL A 94 -16.93 -1.73 -8.66
N TYR A 95 -17.00 -0.78 -7.72
CA TYR A 95 -16.83 -1.06 -6.30
C TYR A 95 -18.12 -0.79 -5.53
N PRO A 96 -18.52 -1.68 -4.60
CA PRO A 96 -19.45 -1.31 -3.55
C PRO A 96 -18.87 -0.10 -2.79
N PHE A 97 -19.65 0.98 -2.69
CA PHE A 97 -19.19 2.25 -2.11
C PHE A 97 -20.09 2.61 -0.93
N GLN A 98 -19.73 2.18 0.27
CA GLN A 98 -20.57 2.26 1.46
C GLN A 98 -19.92 3.14 2.53
N PRO A 99 -20.68 3.98 3.23
CA PRO A 99 -20.12 4.78 4.30
C PRO A 99 -19.64 3.87 5.44
N GLY A 100 -18.56 4.28 6.10
CA GLY A 100 -18.09 3.68 7.34
C GLY A 100 -19.02 4.01 8.51
N PRO A 101 -18.71 3.54 9.73
CA PRO A 101 -19.56 3.71 10.91
C PRO A 101 -19.90 5.18 11.24
N GLU A 102 -19.03 6.12 10.91
CA GLU A 102 -19.22 7.57 11.13
C GLU A 102 -19.79 8.32 9.91
N GLY A 103 -20.26 7.57 8.90
CA GLY A 103 -20.83 8.11 7.67
C GLY A 103 -19.82 8.54 6.60
N ASN A 104 -18.51 8.47 6.88
CA ASN A 104 -17.43 8.87 5.95
C ASN A 104 -17.01 7.73 5.00
N PHE A 105 -16.19 8.06 4.01
CA PHE A 105 -15.69 7.15 2.98
C PHE A 105 -14.16 7.03 2.99
N ASP A 106 -13.52 7.37 4.10
CA ASP A 106 -12.05 7.47 4.19
C ASP A 106 -11.33 6.13 3.94
N GLN A 107 -12.01 5.01 4.21
CA GLN A 107 -11.51 3.67 3.90
C GLN A 107 -11.18 3.47 2.42
N TYR A 108 -11.88 4.18 1.51
CA TYR A 108 -11.66 4.04 0.07
C TYR A 108 -10.42 4.76 -0.43
N ARG A 109 -9.80 5.65 0.36
CA ARG A 109 -8.52 6.28 -0.02
C ARG A 109 -7.46 5.21 -0.29
N ILE A 110 -7.37 4.25 0.63
CA ILE A 110 -6.43 3.13 0.56
C ILE A 110 -6.80 2.19 -0.59
N VAL A 111 -8.08 1.81 -0.70
CA VAL A 111 -8.55 0.90 -1.76
C VAL A 111 -8.21 1.44 -3.14
N LEU A 112 -8.46 2.74 -3.36
CA LEU A 112 -8.18 3.39 -4.63
C LEU A 112 -6.68 3.54 -4.88
N ALA A 113 -5.89 3.93 -3.87
CA ALA A 113 -4.43 3.99 -3.98
C ALA A 113 -3.83 2.62 -4.35
N LEU A 114 -4.32 1.55 -3.75
CA LEU A 114 -3.84 0.18 -4.01
C LEU A 114 -4.31 -0.39 -5.34
N SER A 115 -5.44 0.07 -5.89
CA SER A 115 -5.94 -0.35 -7.21
C SER A 115 -5.07 0.09 -8.39
N GLU A 116 -4.12 0.99 -8.14
CA GLU A 116 -3.14 1.53 -9.08
C GLU A 116 -1.71 1.27 -8.61
N PHE A 117 -1.53 0.44 -7.58
CA PHE A 117 -0.21 0.10 -7.07
C PHE A 117 0.55 -0.74 -8.10
N ASP A 118 1.78 -0.32 -8.39
CA ASP A 118 2.69 -1.05 -9.27
C ASP A 118 3.88 -1.59 -8.48
N CYS A 119 4.75 -0.69 -7.98
CA CYS A 119 5.89 -1.07 -7.15
C CYS A 119 6.38 0.08 -6.27
N ILE A 120 7.28 -0.23 -5.33
CA ILE A 120 8.10 0.74 -4.60
C ILE A 120 9.55 0.46 -4.93
N GLU A 121 10.24 1.45 -5.50
CA GLU A 121 11.66 1.37 -5.77
C GLU A 121 12.49 2.00 -4.65
N THR A 122 13.57 1.33 -4.29
CA THR A 122 14.61 1.87 -3.42
C THR A 122 15.94 1.91 -4.18
N ARG A 123 17.03 2.22 -3.46
CA ARG A 123 18.38 2.18 -4.03
C ARG A 123 18.70 0.79 -4.57
N ARG A 124 18.52 -0.26 -3.77
CA ARG A 124 18.92 -1.64 -4.13
C ARG A 124 17.75 -2.58 -4.40
N LEU A 125 16.54 -2.20 -3.98
CA LEU A 125 15.39 -3.09 -3.96
C LEU A 125 14.27 -2.60 -4.86
N LEU A 126 13.52 -3.57 -5.37
CA LEU A 126 12.21 -3.41 -5.95
C LEU A 126 11.22 -4.16 -5.06
N LEU A 127 10.23 -3.44 -4.51
CA LEU A 127 9.12 -4.03 -3.77
C LEU A 127 7.91 -4.08 -4.68
N ARG A 128 7.46 -5.28 -5.06
CA ARG A 128 6.43 -5.46 -6.08
C ARG A 128 5.44 -6.58 -5.72
N PRO A 129 4.24 -6.61 -6.32
CA PRO A 129 3.30 -7.71 -6.16
C PRO A 129 3.96 -9.04 -6.52
N TYR A 130 3.51 -10.12 -5.90
CA TYR A 130 4.03 -11.44 -6.21
C TYR A 130 3.71 -11.87 -7.64
N ARG A 131 4.60 -12.70 -8.18
CA ARG A 131 4.40 -13.43 -9.42
C ARG A 131 4.35 -14.91 -9.10
N SER A 132 3.67 -15.70 -9.93
CA SER A 132 3.65 -17.16 -9.80
C SER A 132 5.06 -17.76 -9.81
N SER A 133 5.99 -17.17 -10.56
CA SER A 133 7.40 -17.57 -10.60
C SER A 133 8.15 -17.40 -9.27
N ASP A 134 7.63 -16.61 -8.33
CA ASP A 134 8.27 -16.45 -7.01
C ASP A 134 8.07 -17.67 -6.10
N ALA A 135 7.09 -18.53 -6.40
CA ALA A 135 6.63 -19.59 -5.50
C ALA A 135 7.78 -20.53 -5.07
N THR A 136 8.59 -20.99 -6.03
CA THR A 136 9.74 -21.88 -5.75
C THR A 136 10.73 -21.25 -4.78
N ARG A 137 11.01 -19.96 -4.95
CA ARG A 137 12.00 -19.25 -4.14
C ARG A 137 11.44 -18.83 -2.78
N ILE A 138 10.15 -18.50 -2.71
CA ILE A 138 9.40 -18.35 -1.45
C ILE A 138 9.50 -19.65 -0.66
N GLN A 139 9.15 -20.79 -1.25
CA GLN A 139 9.19 -22.08 -0.57
C GLN A 139 10.59 -22.40 -0.02
N LYS A 140 11.63 -22.23 -0.85
CA LYS A 140 13.04 -22.45 -0.47
C LYS A 140 13.45 -21.57 0.72
N LEU A 141 13.19 -20.26 0.65
CA LEU A 141 13.67 -19.31 1.66
C LEU A 141 12.79 -19.28 2.92
N ALA A 142 11.48 -19.29 2.77
CA ALA A 142 10.52 -19.29 3.87
C ALA A 142 10.53 -20.63 4.64
N GLY A 143 10.74 -21.74 3.93
CA GLY A 143 10.88 -23.07 4.54
C GLY A 143 12.14 -23.23 5.39
N HIS A 144 13.13 -22.36 5.23
CA HIS A 144 14.35 -22.41 6.03
C HIS A 144 14.05 -22.18 7.51
N ARG A 145 14.46 -23.12 8.38
CA ARG A 145 14.10 -23.13 9.80
C ARG A 145 14.45 -21.84 10.54
N GLU A 146 15.60 -21.23 10.21
CA GLU A 146 16.00 -19.97 10.83
C GLU A 146 15.05 -18.81 10.50
N VAL A 147 14.45 -18.79 9.30
CA VAL A 147 13.42 -17.80 8.97
C VAL A 147 12.15 -18.10 9.77
N ALA A 148 11.66 -19.34 9.74
CA ALA A 148 10.43 -19.74 10.45
C ALA A 148 10.48 -19.55 11.98
N LYS A 149 11.66 -19.59 12.61
CA LYS A 149 11.83 -19.27 14.04
C LYS A 149 11.60 -17.80 14.39
N THR A 150 11.67 -16.92 13.40
CA THR A 150 11.65 -15.47 13.60
C THR A 150 10.36 -14.81 13.14
N VAL A 151 9.48 -15.56 12.47
CA VAL A 151 8.23 -15.07 11.89
C VAL A 151 7.06 -15.84 12.49
N SER A 152 6.26 -15.17 13.33
CA SER A 152 5.19 -15.82 14.11
C SER A 152 4.16 -16.56 13.26
N ALA A 153 3.79 -16.01 12.10
CA ALA A 153 2.74 -16.56 11.25
C ALA A 153 3.25 -17.54 10.17
N LEU A 154 4.57 -17.81 10.11
CA LEU A 154 5.13 -18.65 9.06
C LEU A 154 5.03 -20.13 9.44
N PRO A 155 4.35 -20.97 8.64
CA PRO A 155 4.27 -22.40 8.91
C PRO A 155 5.64 -23.07 8.74
N HIS A 156 5.88 -24.12 9.51
CA HIS A 156 7.07 -24.95 9.35
C HIS A 156 6.78 -26.38 9.83
N PRO A 157 6.99 -27.42 9.00
CA PRO A 157 7.57 -27.37 7.64
C PRO A 157 6.71 -26.57 6.65
N TYR A 158 7.35 -26.04 5.61
CA TYR A 158 6.68 -25.26 4.56
C TYR A 158 6.52 -26.17 3.35
N GLU A 159 5.32 -26.72 3.19
CA GLU A 159 5.03 -27.80 2.23
C GLU A 159 4.79 -27.26 0.81
N ASP A 160 4.87 -28.16 -0.17
CA ASP A 160 4.54 -27.87 -1.57
C ASP A 160 3.12 -27.30 -1.68
N GLY A 161 2.93 -26.25 -2.49
CA GLY A 161 1.63 -25.58 -2.65
C GLY A 161 1.35 -24.45 -1.64
N MET A 162 2.09 -24.36 -0.53
CA MET A 162 1.88 -23.28 0.45
C MET A 162 2.31 -21.90 -0.08
N ALA A 163 3.33 -21.86 -0.95
CA ALA A 163 3.82 -20.61 -1.53
C ALA A 163 2.81 -20.03 -2.53
N GLU A 164 2.24 -20.87 -3.38
CA GLU A 164 1.20 -20.53 -4.35
C GLU A 164 -0.05 -20.02 -3.62
N ALA A 165 -0.51 -20.75 -2.59
CA ALA A 165 -1.65 -20.33 -1.78
C ALA A 165 -1.40 -18.97 -1.10
N TRP A 166 -0.16 -18.71 -0.64
CA TRP A 166 0.22 -17.42 -0.08
C TRP A 166 0.18 -16.30 -1.12
N ILE A 167 0.67 -16.54 -2.33
CA ILE A 167 0.62 -15.58 -3.44
C ILE A 167 -0.83 -15.19 -3.74
N ASP A 168 -1.72 -16.16 -3.85
CA ASP A 168 -3.14 -15.92 -4.10
C ASP A 168 -3.78 -15.05 -3.01
N VAL A 169 -3.50 -15.37 -1.74
CA VAL A 169 -3.98 -14.59 -0.59
C VAL A 169 -3.42 -13.16 -0.59
N ALA A 170 -2.15 -12.98 -0.97
CA ALA A 170 -1.52 -11.67 -1.04
C ALA A 170 -2.13 -10.80 -2.16
N LEU A 171 -2.34 -11.39 -3.35
CA LEU A 171 -2.94 -10.68 -4.49
C LEU A 171 -4.43 -10.36 -4.24
N ASP A 172 -5.21 -11.27 -3.67
CA ASP A 172 -6.59 -10.99 -3.26
C ASP A 172 -6.65 -9.87 -2.21
N GLY A 173 -5.73 -9.89 -1.25
CA GLY A 173 -5.60 -8.86 -0.22
C GLY A 173 -5.31 -7.48 -0.80
N LEU A 174 -4.44 -7.42 -1.82
CA LEU A 174 -4.11 -6.20 -2.56
C LEU A 174 -5.32 -5.66 -3.33
N VAL A 175 -6.01 -6.50 -4.10
CA VAL A 175 -7.20 -6.11 -4.88
C VAL A 175 -8.31 -5.58 -3.98
N LYS A 176 -8.48 -6.18 -2.78
CA LYS A 176 -9.47 -5.75 -1.80
C LYS A 176 -8.99 -4.57 -0.94
N GLY A 177 -7.76 -4.10 -1.12
CA GLY A 177 -7.16 -3.00 -0.36
C GLY A 177 -6.90 -3.30 1.12
N ARG A 178 -6.99 -4.57 1.54
CA ARG A 178 -6.83 -5.00 2.94
C ARG A 178 -5.39 -5.31 3.31
N ARG A 179 -4.56 -5.64 2.31
CA ARG A 179 -3.16 -6.03 2.49
C ARG A 179 -2.32 -5.45 1.37
N LEU A 180 -1.12 -5.00 1.70
CA LEU A 180 -0.08 -4.70 0.72
C LEU A 180 1.10 -5.61 1.01
N HIS A 181 1.05 -6.86 0.54
CA HIS A 181 2.14 -7.82 0.70
C HIS A 181 2.92 -7.90 -0.61
N LEU A 182 4.22 -7.66 -0.51
CA LEU A 182 5.12 -7.46 -1.62
C LEU A 182 6.30 -8.42 -1.52
N ALA A 183 6.75 -8.88 -2.68
CA ALA A 183 8.05 -9.48 -2.84
C ALA A 183 9.14 -8.42 -2.65
N VAL A 184 10.19 -8.77 -1.92
CA VAL A 184 11.42 -8.00 -1.82
C VAL A 184 12.40 -8.56 -2.83
N VAL A 185 12.71 -7.79 -3.87
CA VAL A 185 13.58 -8.18 -4.97
C VAL A 185 14.84 -7.30 -4.97
N VAL A 186 16.03 -7.89 -5.02
CA VAL A 186 17.28 -7.15 -5.23
C VAL A 186 17.41 -6.87 -6.72
N LYS A 187 17.56 -5.59 -7.10
CA LYS A 187 17.67 -5.19 -8.50
C LYS A 187 18.90 -5.84 -9.17
N PRO A 188 18.85 -6.19 -10.47
CA PRO A 188 19.90 -6.95 -11.15
C PRO A 188 21.32 -6.42 -10.92
N GLU A 189 21.49 -5.10 -10.95
CA GLU A 189 22.78 -4.42 -10.80
C GLU A 189 23.41 -4.56 -9.39
N PHE A 190 22.63 -4.95 -8.37
CA PHE A 190 23.10 -5.18 -7.00
C PHE A 190 23.19 -6.67 -6.61
N VAL A 191 22.78 -7.58 -7.48
CA VAL A 191 22.74 -9.03 -7.17
C VAL A 191 24.15 -9.57 -6.92
N HIS A 192 25.13 -9.17 -7.74
CA HIS A 192 26.49 -9.71 -7.69
C HIS A 192 27.23 -9.46 -6.36
N GLU A 193 26.84 -8.45 -5.59
CA GLU A 193 27.42 -8.18 -4.27
C GLU A 193 27.11 -9.30 -3.25
N THR A 194 26.11 -10.13 -3.55
CA THR A 194 25.43 -10.92 -2.52
C THR A 194 25.04 -12.35 -2.89
N ALA A 195 25.00 -12.67 -4.18
CA ALA A 195 24.46 -13.91 -4.72
C ALA A 195 25.48 -15.05 -4.79
N THR A 196 25.01 -16.26 -4.49
CA THR A 196 25.71 -17.51 -4.81
C THR A 196 25.60 -17.84 -6.30
N PRO A 197 26.40 -18.76 -6.86
CA PRO A 197 26.22 -19.22 -8.25
C PRO A 197 24.81 -19.77 -8.54
N GLU A 198 24.18 -20.43 -7.57
CA GLU A 198 22.79 -20.89 -7.67
C GLU A 198 21.82 -19.70 -7.75
N ASP A 199 22.04 -18.67 -6.93
CA ASP A 199 21.21 -17.46 -6.97
C ASP A 199 21.28 -16.75 -8.33
N LEU A 200 22.47 -16.71 -8.96
CA LEU A 200 22.65 -16.11 -10.28
C LEU A 200 21.84 -16.82 -11.37
N ALA A 201 21.59 -18.12 -11.22
CA ALA A 201 20.73 -18.87 -12.14
C ALA A 201 19.23 -18.62 -11.93
N GLU A 202 18.85 -18.04 -10.79
CA GLU A 202 17.46 -17.72 -10.41
C GLU A 202 17.15 -16.22 -10.54
N VAL A 203 18.06 -15.40 -11.07
CA VAL A 203 17.83 -13.97 -11.33
C VAL A 203 16.85 -13.82 -12.50
N GLY A 204 15.72 -13.17 -12.23
CA GLY A 204 14.77 -12.76 -13.27
C GLY A 204 15.11 -11.38 -13.85
N ASP A 205 14.32 -10.94 -14.83
CA ASP A 205 14.49 -9.65 -15.50
C ASP A 205 14.45 -8.46 -14.52
N ASP A 206 13.63 -8.55 -13.47
CA ASP A 206 13.49 -7.54 -12.42
C ASP A 206 14.40 -7.77 -11.20
N GLY A 207 15.23 -8.82 -11.24
CA GLY A 207 16.23 -9.11 -10.22
C GLY A 207 15.97 -10.41 -9.44
N LEU A 208 16.50 -10.46 -8.22
CA LEU A 208 16.50 -11.66 -7.38
C LEU A 208 15.54 -11.52 -6.20
N PHE A 209 14.52 -12.38 -6.13
CA PHE A 209 13.65 -12.46 -4.94
C PHE A 209 14.46 -12.88 -3.70
N ILE A 210 14.35 -12.13 -2.60
CA ILE A 210 15.07 -12.43 -1.35
C ILE A 210 14.19 -12.45 -0.11
N GLY A 211 12.90 -12.11 -0.21
CA GLY A 211 12.04 -12.05 0.95
C GLY A 211 10.68 -11.42 0.70
N SER A 212 9.99 -11.13 1.78
CA SER A 212 8.63 -10.62 1.80
C SER A 212 8.53 -9.44 2.76
N ILE A 213 7.71 -8.47 2.41
CA ILE A 213 7.34 -7.39 3.30
C ILE A 213 5.91 -6.97 3.03
N GLY A 214 5.19 -6.51 4.04
CA GLY A 214 3.87 -5.98 3.79
C GLY A 214 3.20 -5.27 4.95
N LEU A 215 2.05 -4.67 4.62
CA LEU A 215 1.13 -4.04 5.55
C LEU A 215 -0.17 -4.85 5.63
N GLU A 216 -0.59 -5.20 6.83
CA GLU A 216 -1.96 -5.61 7.15
C GLU A 216 -2.74 -4.36 7.57
N ILE A 217 -3.77 -3.99 6.81
CA ILE A 217 -4.41 -2.67 6.92
C ILE A 217 -5.70 -2.76 7.73
N ASN A 218 -5.81 -1.88 8.73
CA ASN A 218 -7.04 -1.63 9.46
C ASN A 218 -7.63 -0.28 9.03
N HIS A 219 -8.60 -0.35 8.10
CA HIS A 219 -9.28 0.84 7.59
C HIS A 219 -10.04 1.63 8.67
N LEU A 220 -10.64 0.93 9.64
CA LEU A 220 -11.44 1.58 10.70
C LEU A 220 -10.56 2.41 11.63
N ALA A 221 -9.37 1.90 11.97
CA ALA A 221 -8.43 2.59 12.84
C ALA A 221 -7.45 3.51 12.07
N ASN A 222 -7.56 3.57 10.74
CA ASN A 222 -6.59 4.21 9.85
C ASN A 222 -5.14 3.82 10.22
N SER A 223 -4.90 2.53 10.41
CA SER A 223 -3.61 2.01 10.85
C SER A 223 -3.21 0.77 10.06
N ALA A 224 -1.94 0.37 10.17
CA ALA A 224 -1.48 -0.89 9.61
C ALA A 224 -0.42 -1.55 10.50
N GLU A 225 -0.33 -2.88 10.40
CA GLU A 225 0.78 -3.65 10.95
C GLU A 225 1.77 -4.00 9.84
N VAL A 226 3.05 -3.67 10.04
CA VAL A 226 4.12 -4.05 9.10
C VAL A 226 4.76 -5.36 9.54
N GLY A 227 4.86 -6.29 8.60
CA GLY A 227 5.55 -7.56 8.76
C GLY A 227 6.55 -7.79 7.64
N TYR A 228 7.65 -8.47 7.92
CA TYR A 228 8.63 -8.84 6.89
C TYR A 228 9.42 -10.08 7.29
N TRP A 229 10.00 -10.72 6.28
CA TRP A 229 11.06 -11.68 6.44
C TRP A 229 12.01 -11.60 5.24
N ILE A 230 13.28 -11.82 5.50
CA ILE A 230 14.32 -11.93 4.47
C ILE A 230 14.88 -13.34 4.56
N GLY A 231 15.26 -13.93 3.42
CA GLY A 231 15.89 -15.25 3.40
C GLY A 231 17.21 -15.24 4.19
N TYR A 232 17.46 -16.32 4.92
CA TYR A 232 18.63 -16.46 5.80
C TYR A 232 19.98 -16.06 5.15
N PRO A 233 20.28 -16.41 3.87
CA PRO A 233 21.52 -16.00 3.21
C PRO A 233 21.71 -14.47 3.06
N TYR A 234 20.63 -13.70 3.12
CA TYR A 234 20.63 -12.24 2.88
C TYR A 234 20.50 -11.41 4.16
N TRP A 235 20.58 -12.04 5.33
CA TRP A 235 20.55 -11.36 6.62
C TRP A 235 21.77 -10.46 6.83
N ASN A 236 21.63 -9.48 7.74
CA ASN A 236 22.69 -8.54 8.14
C ASN A 236 23.24 -7.62 7.03
N ARG A 237 22.49 -7.44 5.93
CA ARG A 237 22.87 -6.58 4.78
C ARG A 237 22.05 -5.30 4.63
N GLY A 238 21.19 -5.02 5.61
CA GLY A 238 20.33 -3.83 5.65
C GLY A 238 19.09 -3.88 4.77
N TYR A 239 18.83 -4.98 4.02
CA TYR A 239 17.68 -5.09 3.13
C TYR A 239 16.34 -4.94 3.85
N ALA A 240 16.16 -5.57 5.02
CA ALA A 240 14.95 -5.42 5.81
C ALA A 240 14.69 -3.96 6.22
N THR A 241 15.74 -3.23 6.63
CA THR A 241 15.61 -1.80 6.99
C THR A 241 15.27 -0.94 5.79
N GLU A 242 15.93 -1.17 4.65
CA GLU A 242 15.68 -0.43 3.42
C GLU A 242 14.24 -0.64 2.90
N ALA A 243 13.79 -1.90 2.85
CA ALA A 243 12.43 -2.24 2.45
C ALA A 243 11.39 -1.65 3.41
N ALA A 244 11.59 -1.81 4.73
CA ALA A 244 10.65 -1.33 5.73
C ALA A 244 10.57 0.20 5.77
N ALA A 245 11.69 0.91 5.60
CA ALA A 245 11.68 2.37 5.52
C ALA A 245 10.85 2.85 4.32
N ALA A 246 11.04 2.23 3.15
CA ALA A 246 10.31 2.57 1.94
C ALA A 246 8.80 2.27 2.06
N LEU A 247 8.44 1.13 2.65
CA LEU A 247 7.04 0.75 2.85
C LEU A 247 6.35 1.64 3.90
N VAL A 248 7.02 2.00 4.99
CA VAL A 248 6.48 2.94 5.99
C VAL A 248 6.25 4.31 5.37
N LYS A 249 7.20 4.81 4.58
CA LYS A 249 7.04 6.04 3.80
C LYS A 249 5.79 5.96 2.89
N TYR A 250 5.66 4.88 2.12
CA TYR A 250 4.48 4.67 1.27
C TYR A 250 3.18 4.63 2.07
N GLY A 251 3.17 3.97 3.23
CA GLY A 251 2.02 3.92 4.13
C GLY A 251 1.55 5.30 4.62
N PHE A 252 2.48 6.20 4.92
CA PHE A 252 2.13 7.56 5.32
C PHE A 252 1.81 8.48 4.14
N GLU A 253 2.61 8.47 3.08
CA GLU A 253 2.48 9.44 1.99
C GLU A 253 1.40 9.06 0.98
N ALA A 254 1.36 7.79 0.56
CA ALA A 254 0.42 7.33 -0.46
C ALA A 254 -0.88 6.80 0.15
N LEU A 255 -0.80 6.00 1.22
CA LEU A 255 -2.00 5.38 1.82
C LEU A 255 -2.72 6.27 2.83
N GLY A 256 -2.08 7.34 3.32
CA GLY A 256 -2.74 8.24 4.26
C GLY A 256 -2.93 7.67 5.68
N LEU A 257 -2.17 6.64 6.06
CA LEU A 257 -2.27 6.00 7.37
C LEU A 257 -1.94 6.95 8.52
N ASN A 258 -2.60 6.83 9.66
CA ASN A 258 -2.27 7.60 10.86
C ASN A 258 -1.19 6.91 11.71
N ARG A 259 -1.18 5.58 11.72
CA ARG A 259 -0.31 4.77 12.58
C ARG A 259 0.18 3.53 11.86
N ILE A 260 1.46 3.22 12.01
CA ILE A 260 2.04 1.94 11.58
C ILE A 260 2.70 1.28 12.77
N GLN A 261 2.41 0.01 13.00
CA GLN A 261 2.91 -0.75 14.13
C GLN A 261 3.56 -2.06 13.70
N ALA A 262 4.35 -2.66 14.59
CA ALA A 262 4.95 -3.96 14.37
C ALA A 262 5.31 -4.63 15.69
N CYS A 263 5.30 -5.96 15.68
CA CYS A 263 5.81 -6.78 16.75
C CYS A 263 7.05 -7.56 16.31
N HIS A 264 7.94 -7.83 17.26
CA HIS A 264 8.96 -8.87 17.09
C HIS A 264 9.05 -9.75 18.34
N MET A 265 9.44 -11.01 18.16
CA MET A 265 9.72 -11.91 19.29
C MET A 265 10.97 -11.44 20.05
N GLU A 266 10.96 -11.63 21.36
CA GLU A 266 12.02 -11.22 22.30
C GLU A 266 13.40 -11.77 21.92
N HIS A 267 13.46 -13.00 21.41
CA HIS A 267 14.71 -13.65 20.97
C HIS A 267 15.20 -13.18 19.61
N ASN A 268 14.49 -12.28 18.92
CA ASN A 268 14.89 -11.71 17.64
C ASN A 268 15.20 -10.20 17.73
N PRO A 269 16.32 -9.81 18.38
CA PRO A 269 16.70 -8.40 18.50
C PRO A 269 17.10 -7.76 17.16
N ALA A 270 17.38 -8.55 16.13
CA ALA A 270 17.68 -8.04 14.80
C ALA A 270 16.45 -7.34 14.17
N SER A 271 15.26 -7.93 14.32
CA SER A 271 14.00 -7.29 13.91
C SER A 271 13.73 -6.01 14.72
N GLY A 272 13.91 -6.05 16.05
CA GLY A 272 13.77 -4.85 16.88
C GLY A 272 14.67 -3.68 16.44
N ARG A 273 15.93 -3.96 16.06
CA ARG A 273 16.83 -2.93 15.50
C ARG A 273 16.33 -2.35 14.18
N VAL A 274 15.66 -3.14 13.33
CA VAL A 274 15.05 -2.62 12.10
C VAL A 274 13.91 -1.66 12.46
N LEU A 275 13.02 -2.04 13.39
CA LEU A 275 11.90 -1.20 13.83
C LEU A 275 12.38 0.13 14.44
N GLN A 276 13.44 0.09 15.23
CA GLN A 276 14.08 1.30 15.76
C GLN A 276 14.72 2.18 14.67
N LYS A 277 15.31 1.59 13.62
CA LYS A 277 15.96 2.34 12.52
C LYS A 277 14.98 3.02 11.59
N ILE A 278 13.81 2.41 11.35
CA ILE A 278 12.67 3.08 10.69
C ILE A 278 11.95 4.03 11.66
N GLY A 279 12.46 4.10 12.89
CA GLY A 279 12.13 5.06 13.92
C GLY A 279 10.77 4.83 14.57
N MET A 280 10.37 3.56 14.70
CA MET A 280 9.30 3.22 15.61
C MET A 280 9.76 3.32 17.08
N THR A 281 8.82 3.69 17.94
CA THR A 281 8.95 3.80 19.39
C THR A 281 8.41 2.54 20.04
N TYR A 282 9.11 2.01 21.05
CA TYR A 282 8.65 0.87 21.84
C TYR A 282 7.46 1.27 22.72
N GLU A 283 6.41 0.45 22.72
CA GLU A 283 5.19 0.73 23.50
C GLU A 283 4.94 -0.27 24.61
N GLY A 284 5.41 -1.51 24.49
CA GLY A 284 5.17 -2.53 25.49
C GLY A 284 5.49 -3.94 25.05
N THR A 285 5.33 -4.88 25.98
CA THR A 285 5.54 -6.31 25.76
C THR A 285 4.22 -7.04 25.96
N LEU A 286 3.79 -7.76 24.92
CA LEU A 286 2.67 -8.70 24.98
C LEU A 286 3.22 -10.05 25.47
N ARG A 287 3.01 -10.34 26.75
CA ARG A 287 3.55 -11.56 27.39
C ARG A 287 2.90 -12.82 26.83
N GLN A 288 3.71 -13.80 26.43
CA GLN A 288 3.27 -15.10 25.92
C GLN A 288 2.24 -14.99 24.77
N ALA A 289 2.37 -13.95 23.95
CA ALA A 289 1.38 -13.61 22.93
C ALA A 289 1.45 -14.47 21.67
N THR A 290 2.52 -15.26 21.50
CA THR A 290 2.63 -16.23 20.42
C THR A 290 3.17 -17.56 20.91
N PHE A 291 2.80 -18.65 20.21
CA PHE A 291 3.28 -19.99 20.47
C PHE A 291 4.03 -20.51 19.25
N ARG A 292 5.30 -20.89 19.43
CA ARG A 292 6.14 -21.33 18.32
C ARG A 292 7.13 -22.38 18.77
N PHE A 293 7.25 -23.45 17.97
CA PHE A 293 8.15 -24.58 18.23
C PHE A 293 8.04 -25.21 19.63
N GLY A 294 6.85 -25.21 20.24
CA GLY A 294 6.61 -25.83 21.55
C GLY A 294 6.68 -24.88 22.74
N GLU A 295 7.00 -23.60 22.50
CA GLU A 295 7.21 -22.60 23.56
C GLU A 295 6.35 -21.36 23.32
N TYR A 296 5.95 -20.70 24.42
CA TYR A 296 5.29 -19.40 24.36
C TYR A 296 6.35 -18.29 24.41
N HIS A 297 6.19 -17.30 23.53
CA HIS A 297 7.11 -16.19 23.37
C HIS A 297 6.41 -14.85 23.58
N ASP A 298 7.19 -13.87 24.02
CA ASP A 298 6.77 -12.50 24.23
C ASP A 298 6.86 -11.72 22.90
N LEU A 299 5.93 -10.79 22.66
CA LEU A 299 6.01 -9.89 21.51
C LEU A 299 6.27 -8.47 21.97
N LEU A 300 7.39 -7.89 21.53
CA LEU A 300 7.73 -6.49 21.79
C LEU A 300 7.07 -5.64 20.71
N MET A 301 6.16 -4.77 21.13
CA MET A 301 5.36 -3.89 20.29
C MET A 301 6.07 -2.55 20.08
N TYR A 302 6.11 -2.14 18.81
CA TYR A 302 6.63 -0.85 18.37
C TYR A 302 5.61 -0.16 17.47
N SER A 303 5.63 1.17 17.44
CA SER A 303 4.80 1.95 16.52
C SER A 303 5.44 3.25 16.09
N ILE A 304 4.92 3.83 15.02
CA ILE A 304 5.19 5.21 14.61
C ILE A 304 3.87 5.87 14.20
N LEU A 305 3.66 7.10 14.65
CA LEU A 305 2.54 7.94 14.29
C LEU A 305 2.88 8.86 13.12
N ARG A 306 1.86 9.26 12.36
CA ARG A 306 1.98 10.22 11.26
C ARG A 306 2.66 11.51 11.72
N SER A 307 2.28 12.05 12.87
CA SER A 307 2.85 13.29 13.40
C SER A 307 4.35 13.18 13.65
N GLU A 308 4.82 12.03 14.15
CA GLU A 308 6.23 11.75 14.42
C GLU A 308 7.02 11.57 13.11
N TYR A 309 6.41 10.90 12.12
CA TYR A 309 6.98 10.79 10.77
C TYR A 309 7.17 12.17 10.12
N GLU A 310 6.14 13.01 10.14
CA GLU A 310 6.18 14.35 9.57
C GLU A 310 7.16 15.28 10.31
N GLU A 311 7.27 15.14 11.64
CA GLU A 311 8.27 15.87 12.42
C GLU A 311 9.69 15.53 12.02
N ARG A 312 9.98 14.24 11.78
CA ARG A 312 11.31 13.82 11.32
C ARG A 312 11.66 14.37 9.95
N LEU A 313 10.73 14.36 9.00
CA LEU A 313 10.95 14.95 7.68
C LEU A 313 11.28 16.45 7.77
N ARG A 314 10.58 17.18 8.65
CA ARG A 314 10.87 18.61 8.91
C ARG A 314 12.28 18.78 9.49
N ASN A 315 12.66 17.94 10.44
CA ASN A 315 13.98 18.01 11.07
C ASN A 315 15.09 17.68 10.07
N GLU A 316 14.96 16.62 9.27
CA GLU A 316 15.94 16.24 8.23
C GLU A 316 16.13 17.34 7.17
N THR A 317 15.03 18.00 6.77
CA THR A 317 15.07 19.13 5.83
C THR A 317 15.75 20.36 6.43
N SER A 318 15.59 20.59 7.74
CA SER A 318 16.19 21.74 8.44
C SER A 318 17.72 21.66 8.56
N TYR A 319 18.29 20.43 8.61
CA TYR A 319 19.74 20.20 8.64
C TYR A 319 20.39 20.16 7.25
N ALA A 320 19.61 20.05 6.17
CA ALA A 320 20.11 19.99 4.80
C ALA A 320 20.40 21.37 4.16
N VAL A 321 20.03 22.48 4.83
CA VAL A 321 20.37 23.84 4.39
C VAL A 321 21.73 24.23 5.02
N PRO A 322 22.81 24.41 4.24
CA PRO A 322 24.06 24.93 4.78
C PRO A 322 23.80 26.34 5.31
N ARG A 323 24.07 26.61 6.58
CA ARG A 323 24.17 28.00 7.06
C ARG A 323 25.26 28.68 6.23
N SER A 324 24.90 29.69 5.44
CA SER A 324 25.86 30.50 4.72
C SER A 324 26.85 31.09 5.72
N ARG A 325 28.14 30.77 5.54
CA ARG A 325 29.23 31.52 6.17
C ARG A 325 29.32 32.85 5.45
N ASP A 326 28.55 33.84 5.88
CA ASP A 326 28.84 35.23 5.62
C ASP A 326 28.31 36.04 6.79
N GLU A 327 29.25 36.38 7.68
CA GLU A 327 29.31 37.60 8.47
C GLU A 327 30.51 37.46 9.42
N GLN A 328 31.72 37.68 8.89
CA GLN A 328 32.80 38.21 9.71
C GLN A 328 32.65 39.73 9.70
N PRO A 329 32.53 40.39 10.86
CA PRO A 329 32.61 41.84 10.91
C PRO A 329 34.08 42.24 10.71
N GLU A 330 34.36 42.93 9.60
CA GLU A 330 35.54 43.78 9.48
C GLU A 330 35.45 44.86 10.56
N HIS A 331 36.36 44.83 11.52
CA HIS A 331 36.68 46.01 12.32
C HIS A 331 38.17 46.29 12.26
N ALA A 332 38.41 47.57 11.97
CA ALA A 332 39.65 48.31 11.78
C ALA A 332 40.64 48.25 12.95
#